data_AF-A0A534VDZ8-F1
#
_entry.id   AF-A0A534VDZ8-F1
#
_cell.length_a   1.000
_cell.length_b   1.000
_cell.length_c   1.000
_cell.angle_alpha   90.00
_cell.angle_beta   90.00
_cell.angle_gamma   90.00
#
_symmetry.space_group_name_H-M   'P 1'
#
loop_
_entity.id
_entity.type
_entity.pdbx_description
1 polymer ?
#
loop_
_entity_poly.entity_id
_entity_poly.type
_entity_poly.pdbx_seq_one_letter_code
_entity_poly.pdbx_strand_id
1 'polypeptide(L)' 'MRVVSLLPAATEIVAALGMLDQLVGVSHECDYPLEAQAKPRVTRCAIH' A
#
# COMPACT_ATOMS: atom_id res chain seq x y z
N MET A 1 -15.19 3.28 0.49
CA MET A 1 -14.28 4.40 0.85
C MET A 1 -13.01 4.26 0.00
N ARG A 2 -12.25 5.34 -0.29
CA ARG A 2 -11.00 5.25 -1.07
C ARG A 2 -9.83 5.67 -0.19
N VAL A 3 -8.87 4.76 0.04
CA VAL A 3 -7.78 4.96 1.00
C VAL A 3 -6.42 4.88 0.32
N VAL A 4 -5.50 5.76 0.73
CA VAL A 4 -4.09 5.69 0.39
C VAL A 4 -3.30 5.35 1.66
N SER A 5 -2.43 4.34 1.61
CA SER A 5 -1.56 3.97 2.72
C SER A 5 -0.11 4.29 2.39
N LEU A 6 0.53 5.10 3.23
CA LEU A 6 1.92 5.55 2.99
C LEU A 6 2.95 4.89 3.92
N LEU A 7 2.52 3.94 4.75
CA LEU A 7 3.36 3.23 5.71
C LEU A 7 3.21 1.71 5.48
N PRO A 8 4.31 0.95 5.29
CA PRO A 8 4.23 -0.50 5.08
C PRO A 8 3.38 -1.21 6.15
N ALA A 9 3.65 -0.95 7.43
CA ALA A 9 2.88 -1.54 8.54
C ALA A 9 1.37 -1.23 8.46
N ALA A 10 0.97 -0.03 8.03
CA ALA A 10 -0.45 0.29 7.87
C ALA A 10 -1.07 -0.46 6.68
N THR A 11 -0.34 -0.60 5.58
CA THR A 11 -0.75 -1.41 4.42
C THR A 11 -0.95 -2.88 4.82
N GLU A 12 -0.05 -3.42 5.63
CA GLU A 12 -0.12 -4.79 6.15
C GLU A 12 -1.31 -5.00 7.08
N ILE A 13 -1.60 -4.04 7.96
CA ILE A 13 -2.79 -4.08 8.82
C ILE A 13 -4.07 -4.09 7.97
N VAL A 14 -4.16 -3.23 6.95
CA VAL A 14 -5.33 -3.19 6.05
C VAL A 14 -5.49 -4.51 5.29
N ALA A 15 -4.38 -5.11 4.87
CA ALA A 15 -4.39 -6.43 4.25
C ALA A 15 -4.85 -7.53 5.21
N ALA A 16 -4.34 -7.54 6.44
CA ALA A 16 -4.74 -8.48 7.49
C ALA A 16 -6.24 -8.37 7.85
N LEU A 17 -6.82 -7.17 7.69
CA LEU A 17 -8.26 -6.92 7.84
C LEU A 17 -9.10 -7.31 6.62
N GLY A 18 -8.48 -7.78 5.53
CA GLY A 18 -9.17 -8.16 4.29
C GLY A 18 -9.73 -6.97 3.50
N MET A 19 -9.17 -5.77 3.70
CA MET A 19 -9.68 -4.51 3.12
C MET A 19 -8.76 -3.93 2.03
N LEU A 20 -7.93 -4.77 1.41
CA LEU A 20 -7.01 -4.40 0.33
C LEU A 20 -7.73 -3.79 -0.89
N ASP A 21 -8.99 -4.14 -1.13
CA ASP A 21 -9.83 -3.59 -2.20
C ASP A 21 -10.07 -2.08 -2.04
N GLN A 22 -10.09 -1.58 -0.79
CA GLN A 22 -10.29 -0.16 -0.49
C GLN A 22 -9.01 0.67 -0.64
N LEU A 23 -7.84 0.02 -0.70
CA LEU A 23 -6.57 0.68 -1.02
C LEU A 23 -6.52 1.02 -2.51
N VAL A 24 -6.45 2.32 -2.80
CA VAL A 24 -6.33 2.87 -4.15
C VAL A 24 -4.91 3.34 -4.48
N GLY A 25 -4.00 3.33 -3.50
CA GLY A 25 -2.60 3.67 -3.70
C GLY A 25 -1.77 3.37 -2.45
N VAL A 26 -0.48 3.10 -2.67
CA VAL A 26 0.48 2.74 -1.61
C VAL A 26 1.80 3.51 -1.75
N SER A 27 2.64 3.56 -0.71
CA SER A 27 4.00 4.11 -0.84
C SER A 27 4.89 3.25 -1.72
N HIS A 28 6.01 3.79 -2.21
CA HIS A 28 7.03 3.03 -2.95
C HIS A 28 7.68 1.88 -2.16
N GLU A 29 7.50 1.81 -0.83
CA GLU A 29 8.09 0.77 0.03
C GLU A 29 7.07 -0.30 0.47
N CYS A 30 5.79 -0.13 0.14
CA CYS A 30 4.72 -1.02 0.58
C CYS A 30 4.65 -2.29 -0.27
N ASP A 31 5.57 -3.23 -0.08
CA ASP A 31 5.72 -4.38 -1.00
C ASP A 31 5.08 -5.68 -0.50
N TYR A 32 4.49 -5.63 0.71
CA TYR A 32 3.83 -6.75 1.36
C TYR A 32 2.39 -6.38 1.79
N PRO A 33 1.42 -7.31 1.64
CA PRO A 33 1.54 -8.58 0.93
C PRO A 33 1.63 -8.40 -0.59
N LEU A 34 1.84 -9.49 -1.35
CA LEU A 34 2.13 -9.42 -2.79
C LEU A 34 1.00 -8.69 -3.57
N GLU A 35 -0.24 -8.78 -3.09
CA GLU A 35 -1.40 -8.09 -3.66
C GLU A 35 -1.32 -6.56 -3.53
N ALA A 36 -0.59 -6.03 -2.55
CA ALA A 36 -0.36 -4.60 -2.39
C ALA A 36 0.48 -4.03 -3.56
N GLN A 37 1.32 -4.85 -4.19
CA GLN A 37 2.15 -4.44 -5.32
C GLN A 37 1.32 -4.16 -6.59
N ALA A 38 0.09 -4.68 -6.68
CA ALA A 38 -0.83 -4.36 -7.76
C ALA A 38 -1.42 -2.94 -7.63
N LYS A 39 -1.20 -2.26 -6.50
CA LYS A 39 -1.70 -0.90 -6.26
C LYS A 39 -0.73 0.15 -6.80
N PRO A 40 -1.24 1.30 -7.29
CA PRO A 40 -0.39 2.40 -7.74
C PRO A 40 0.56 2.90 -6.64
N ARG A 41 1.82 3.12 -7.00
CA ARG A 41 2.79 3.82 -6.13
C ARG A 41 2.55 5.32 -6.23
N VAL A 42 2.18 5.93 -5.11
CA VAL A 42 1.87 7.37 -5.06
C VAL A 42 2.98 8.21 -4.44
N THR A 43 4.03 7.56 -3.97
CA THR A 43 5.28 8.21 -3.56
C THR A 43 6.44 7.65 -4.36
N ARG A 44 7.55 8.38 -4.37
CA ARG A 44 8.81 7.99 -4.98
C ARG A 44 9.94 8.47 -4.06
N CYS A 45 10.97 7.64 -3.89
CA CYS A 45 12.24 8.09 -3.33
C CYS A 45 13.22 8.37 -4.48
N ALA A 46 14.00 9.44 -4.38
CA ALA A 46 14.97 9.81 -5.41
C ALA A 46 16.27 9.00 -5.33
N ILE A 47 16.49 8.31 -4.20
CA ILE A 47 17.73 7.60 -3.85
C ILE A 47 17.55 6.11 -3.59
N HIS A 48 16.30 5.62 -3.62
CA HIS A 48 15.95 4.20 -3.53
C HIS A 48 15.64 3.71 -4.94
#